data_AF-A0A7J0D0N6-F1
#
_entry.id   AF-A0A7J0D0N6-F1
#
_cell.length_a   1.000
_cell.length_b   1.000
_cell.length_c   1.000
_cell.angle_alpha   90.00
_cell.angle_beta   90.00
_cell.angle_gamma   90.00
#
_symmetry.space_group_name_H-M   'P 1'
#
loop_
_entity.id
_entity.type
_entity.pdbx_description
1 polymer ?
#
loop_
_entity_poly.entity_id
_entity_poly.type
_entity_poly.pdbx_seq_one_letter_code
_entity_poly.pdbx_strand_id
1 'polypeptide(L)'
;MRIFSTQGREFAALIILSDYNDYESMEVVEMTEGKRGELLLEFRFDSNSARLSFIRPEVEIPLLRASLEIFREEFLEPRISGGLPYPPW
;
A
#
# COMPACT_ATOMS: atom_id res chain seq x y z
N MET A 1 7.29 6.70 2.24
CA MET A 1 6.41 6.37 3.39
C MET A 1 5.39 7.49 3.54
N ARG A 2 4.12 7.15 3.71
CA ARG A 2 3.02 8.11 3.93
C ARG A 2 2.27 7.75 5.20
N ILE A 3 2.15 8.71 6.11
CA ILE A 3 1.35 8.57 7.34
C ILE A 3 -0.05 9.08 7.05
N PHE A 4 -1.05 8.38 7.54
CA PHE A 4 -2.44 8.78 7.41
C PHE A 4 -3.25 8.31 8.62
N SER A 5 -4.45 8.86 8.76
CA SER A 5 -5.34 8.50 9.86
C SER A 5 -6.70 8.09 9.32
N THR A 6 -7.30 7.07 9.92
CA THR A 6 -8.68 6.69 9.68
C THR A 6 -9.31 6.24 10.99
N GLN A 7 -10.57 6.62 11.22
CA GLN A 7 -11.32 6.25 12.42
C GLN A 7 -10.59 6.56 13.74
N GLY A 8 -9.81 7.65 13.79
CA GLY A 8 -9.06 8.06 14.98
C GLY A 8 -7.80 7.25 15.28
N ARG A 9 -7.41 6.33 14.39
CA ARG A 9 -6.17 5.54 14.46
C ARG A 9 -5.16 6.04 13.42
N GLU A 10 -3.87 5.92 13.73
CA GLU A 10 -2.79 6.32 12.85
C GLU A 10 -2.18 5.11 12.15
N PHE A 11 -1.88 5.24 10.87
CA PHE A 11 -1.34 4.20 10.03
C PHE A 11 -0.19 4.73 9.18
N ALA A 12 0.70 3.85 8.78
CA ALA A 12 1.76 4.16 7.82
C ALA A 12 1.65 3.24 6.62
N ALA A 13 1.59 3.84 5.42
CA ALA A 13 1.82 3.17 4.15
C ALA A 13 3.32 3.23 3.81
N LEU A 14 3.94 2.06 3.80
CA LEU A 14 5.36 1.85 3.58
C LEU A 14 5.53 1.32 2.16
N ILE A 15 6.08 2.19 1.31
CA ILE A 15 6.45 1.87 -0.06
C ILE A 15 7.80 1.16 -0.01
N ILE A 16 7.83 -0.09 -0.46
CA ILE A 16 9.02 -0.93 -0.53
C ILE A 16 9.33 -1.13 -2.01
N LEU A 17 10.38 -0.43 -2.44
CA LEU A 17 10.98 -0.60 -3.76
C LEU A 17 12.09 -1.64 -3.60
N SER A 18 11.95 -2.81 -4.23
CA SER A 18 12.96 -3.87 -4.15
C SER A 18 13.51 -4.19 -5.53
N ASP A 19 14.82 -4.03 -5.68
CA ASP A 19 15.55 -4.54 -6.85
C ASP A 19 15.76 -6.08 -6.78
N TYR A 20 15.44 -6.71 -5.64
CA TYR A 20 15.80 -8.11 -5.35
C TYR A 20 14.62 -9.10 -5.41
N ASN A 21 13.37 -8.60 -5.34
CA ASN A 21 12.18 -9.46 -5.21
C ASN A 21 11.33 -9.54 -6.49
N ASP A 22 11.76 -8.96 -7.61
CA ASP A 22 11.00 -8.84 -8.87
C ASP A 22 9.65 -8.11 -8.75
N TYR A 23 9.30 -7.63 -7.56
CA TYR A 23 8.08 -6.89 -7.26
C TYR A 23 8.36 -5.74 -6.29
N GLU A 24 7.52 -4.72 -6.40
CA GLU A 24 7.40 -3.64 -5.45
C GLU A 24 6.17 -3.89 -4.56
N SER A 25 6.16 -3.35 -3.34
CA SER A 25 5.01 -3.49 -2.46
C SER A 25 4.69 -2.23 -1.68
N MET A 26 3.42 -2.11 -1.29
CA MET A 26 2.98 -1.16 -0.30
C MET A 26 2.43 -1.93 0.90
N GLU A 27 3.12 -1.84 2.02
CA GLU A 27 2.69 -2.39 3.30
C GLU A 27 1.99 -1.31 4.11
N VAL A 28 0.82 -1.61 4.68
CA VAL A 28 0.20 -0.73 5.67
C VAL A 28 0.25 -1.38 7.04
N VAL A 29 0.70 -0.58 8.00
CA VAL A 29 0.87 -0.92 9.40
C VAL A 29 0.14 0.11 10.26
N GLU A 30 -0.32 -0.32 11.42
CA GLU A 30 -0.78 0.63 12.43
C GLU A 30 0.40 1.26 13.15
N MET A 31 0.27 2.54 13.47
CA MET A 31 1.20 3.30 14.28
C MET A 31 0.60 3.47 15.68
N THR A 32 1.35 3.10 16.71
CA THR A 32 0.93 3.28 18.10
C THR A 32 2.07 3.88 18.89
N GLU A 33 1.85 5.05 19.49
CA GLU A 33 2.88 5.79 20.25
C GLU A 33 4.18 6.00 19.45
N GLY A 34 4.05 6.30 18.15
CA GLY A 34 5.18 6.49 17.23
C GLY A 34 5.92 5.20 16.87
N LYS A 35 5.44 4.04 17.28
CA LYS A 35 6.00 2.73 16.91
C LYS A 35 5.20 2.09 15.79
N ARG A 36 5.92 1.42 14.89
CA ARG A 36 5.35 0.56 13.86
C ARG A 36 4.80 -0.72 14.49
N GLY A 37 3.53 -0.99 14.24
CA GLY A 37 2.87 -2.24 14.57
C GLY A 37 3.08 -3.33 13.51
N GLU A 38 2.23 -4.35 13.57
CA GLU A 38 2.27 -5.47 12.62
C GLU A 38 1.70 -5.07 11.25
N LEU A 39 2.06 -5.84 10.22
CA LEU A 39 1.48 -5.73 8.88
C LEU A 39 -0.02 -6.00 8.93
N LEU A 40 -0.82 -5.05 8.43
CA LEU A 40 -2.28 -5.17 8.32
C LEU A 40 -2.71 -5.55 6.90
N LEU A 41 -2.06 -4.99 5.88
CA LEU A 41 -2.37 -5.23 4.48
C LEU A 41 -1.15 -4.96 3.59
N GLU A 42 -1.05 -5.70 2.50
CA GLU A 42 0.04 -5.60 1.53
C GLU A 42 -0.54 -5.57 0.11
N PHE A 43 -0.27 -4.48 -0.61
CA PHE A 43 -0.42 -4.45 -2.06
C PHE A 43 0.91 -4.83 -2.70
N ARG A 44 0.89 -5.78 -3.63
CA ARG A 44 2.04 -6.09 -4.46
C ARG A 44 1.80 -5.61 -5.86
N PHE A 45 2.88 -5.14 -6.46
CA PHE A 45 2.90 -4.57 -7.78
C PHE A 45 4.12 -5.11 -8.51
N ASP A 46 3.91 -5.66 -9.70
CA ASP A 46 4.96 -6.00 -10.63
C ASP A 46 4.56 -5.54 -12.05
N SER A 47 5.43 -5.82 -13.02
CA SER A 47 5.19 -5.44 -14.43
C SER A 47 3.92 -6.05 -15.04
N ASN A 48 3.40 -7.12 -14.44
CA ASN A 48 2.30 -7.93 -14.95
C ASN A 48 1.12 -8.04 -13.99
N SER A 49 1.18 -7.54 -12.76
CA SER A 49 0.04 -7.58 -11.84
C SER A 49 0.06 -6.47 -10.77
N ALA A 50 -1.13 -6.02 -10.36
CA ALA A 50 -1.33 -5.19 -9.16
C ALA A 50 -2.44 -5.77 -8.28
N ARG A 51 -2.08 -6.31 -7.10
CA ARG A 51 -3.03 -7.08 -6.27
C ARG A 51 -2.86 -6.86 -4.78
N LEU A 52 -3.97 -7.01 -4.05
CA LEU A 52 -3.97 -7.14 -2.59
C LEU A 52 -3.48 -8.55 -2.22
N SER A 53 -2.22 -8.66 -1.79
CA SER A 53 -1.56 -9.95 -1.50
C SER A 53 -1.78 -10.42 -0.06
N PHE A 54 -2.04 -9.49 0.86
CA PHE A 54 -2.31 -9.80 2.25
C PHE A 54 -3.31 -8.79 2.83
N ILE A 55 -4.22 -9.29 3.68
CA ILE A 55 -5.15 -8.48 4.46
C ILE A 55 -5.49 -9.22 5.75
N ARG A 56 -5.41 -8.53 6.88
CA ARG A 56 -5.85 -9.07 8.16
C ARG A 56 -7.38 -9.02 8.32
N PRO A 57 -8.00 -9.98 9.02
CA PRO A 57 -9.45 -10.01 9.22
C PRO A 57 -10.03 -8.76 9.91
N GLU A 58 -9.25 -8.09 10.76
CA GLU A 58 -9.62 -6.87 11.47
C GLU A 58 -9.56 -5.59 10.62
N VAL A 59 -9.13 -5.67 9.36
CA VAL A 59 -9.07 -4.50 8.47
C VAL A 59 -10.48 -4.10 8.05
N GLU A 60 -10.90 -2.91 8.48
CA GLU A 60 -12.19 -2.35 8.13
C GLU A 60 -12.17 -1.62 6.78
N ILE A 61 -13.35 -1.48 6.17
CA ILE A 61 -13.54 -0.82 4.86
C ILE A 61 -12.90 0.58 4.80
N PRO A 62 -12.99 1.44 5.83
CA PRO A 62 -12.37 2.77 5.78
C PRO A 62 -10.84 2.71 5.63
N LEU A 63 -10.18 1.78 6.33
CA LEU A 63 -8.74 1.57 6.20
C LEU A 63 -8.38 1.03 4.81
N LEU A 64 -9.16 0.07 4.30
CA LEU A 64 -8.95 -0.48 2.96
C LEU A 64 -9.09 0.60 1.88
N ARG A 65 -10.13 1.45 1.96
CA ARG A 65 -10.35 2.57 1.03
C ARG A 65 -9.21 3.58 1.08
N ALA A 66 -8.82 4.02 2.27
CA ALA A 66 -7.71 4.97 2.41
C ALA A 66 -6.40 4.40 1.86
N SER A 67 -6.14 3.11 2.11
CA SER A 67 -4.95 2.43 1.59
C SER A 67 -4.97 2.30 0.08
N LEU A 68 -6.12 1.99 -0.53
CA LEU A 68 -6.28 1.94 -1.99
C LEU A 68 -6.03 3.30 -2.66
N GLU A 69 -6.51 4.39 -2.06
CA GLU A 69 -6.23 5.74 -2.58
C GLU A 69 -4.74 6.07 -2.52
N ILE A 70 -4.08 5.77 -1.41
CA ILE A 70 -2.63 5.96 -1.29
C ILE A 70 -1.89 5.08 -2.31
N PHE A 71 -2.29 3.82 -2.47
CA PHE A 71 -1.69 2.96 -3.49
C PHE A 71 -1.85 3.56 -4.90
N ARG A 72 -3.03 4.06 -5.23
CA ARG A 72 -3.30 4.70 -6.53
C ARG A 72 -2.40 5.92 -6.75
N GLU A 73 -2.36 6.84 -5.78
CA GLU A 73 -1.59 8.09 -5.86
C GLU A 73 -0.08 7.84 -5.88
N GLU A 74 0.43 6.88 -5.12
CA GLU A 74 1.87 6.65 -4.95
C GLU A 74 2.45 5.65 -5.96
N PHE A 75 1.67 4.68 -6.45
CA PHE A 75 2.14 3.66 -7.40
C PHE A 75 1.60 3.88 -8.82
N LEU A 76 0.30 4.08 -8.97
CA LEU A 76 -0.34 3.99 -10.29
C LEU A 76 -0.19 5.31 -11.06
N GLU A 77 -0.52 6.44 -10.44
CA GLU A 77 -0.47 7.76 -11.11
C GLU A 77 0.93 8.17 -11.61
N PRO A 78 2.03 7.93 -10.86
CA PRO A 78 3.37 8.25 -11.35
C PRO A 78 3.76 7.44 -12.59
N ARG A 79 3.30 6.18 -12.68
CA ARG A 79 3.57 5.31 -13.84
C ARG A 79 2.82 5.75 -15.09
N ILE A 80 1.56 6.17 -14.94
CA ILE A 80 0.78 6.77 -16.04
C ILE A 80 1.53 7.98 -16.58
N SER A 81 1.96 8.86 -15.67
CA SER A 81 2.67 10.10 -16.04
C SER A 81 4.02 9.81 -16.70
N GLY A 82 4.65 8.68 -16.35
CA GLY A 82 5.88 8.18 -16.97
C GLY A 82 5.68 7.34 -18.24
N GLY A 83 4.44 7.14 -18.70
CA GLY A 83 4.14 6.37 -19.92
C GLY A 83 4.24 4.85 -19.78
N LEU A 84 4.28 4.33 -18.55
CA LEU A 84 4.29 2.90 -18.29
C LEU A 84 2.85 2.36 -18.29
N PRO A 85 2.60 1.17 -18.87
CA PRO A 85 1.27 0.56 -18.88
C PRO A 85 0.83 0.18 -17.46
N TYR A 86 -0.49 0.20 -17.23
CA TYR A 86 -1.07 -0.42 -16.05
C TYR A 86 -0.83 -1.93 -16.10
N PRO A 87 -0.30 -2.57 -15.04
CA PRO A 87 -0.42 -4.00 -14.95
C PRO A 87 -1.90 -4.39 -14.83
N PRO A 88 -2.31 -5.55 -15.34
CA PRO A 88 -3.65 -6.05 -15.12
C PRO A 88 -3.93 -6.26 -13.62
N TRP A 89 -5.15 -5.94 -13.21
CA TRP A 89 -5.65 -6.13 -11.84
C TRP A 89 -6.02 -7.59 -11.58
#